data_AF-A0A0T2KVY6-F1
#
_entry.id   AF-A0A0T2KVY6-F1
#
_cell.length_a   1.000
_cell.length_b   1.000
_cell.length_c   1.000
_cell.angle_alpha   90.00
_cell.angle_beta   90.00
_cell.angle_gamma   90.00
#
_symmetry.space_group_name_H-M   'P 1'
#
loop_
_entity.id
_entity.type
_entity.pdbx_description
1 polymer ?
#
loop_
_entity_poly.entity_id
_entity_poly.type
_entity_poly.pdbx_seq_one_letter_code
_entity_poly.pdbx_strand_id
1 'polypeptide(L)' 'MAGTADKPLDGEDLAALRAEIDALQAIPEEEMLNPLPHALEEREPTPAPTDAIGSEDWDDTEGDEPAE' A
#
# COMPACT_ATOMS: atom_id res chain seq x y z
N MET A 1 20.52 -10.21 -6.75
CA MET A 1 20.11 -8.95 -6.11
C MET A 1 21.38 -8.24 -5.68
N ALA A 2 21.66 -7.08 -6.25
CA ALA A 2 22.95 -6.40 -6.10
C ALA A 2 23.05 -5.73 -4.71
N GLY A 3 23.86 -6.30 -3.82
CA GLY A 3 24.47 -5.55 -2.74
C GLY A 3 25.75 -4.93 -3.28
N THR A 4 25.74 -3.64 -3.57
CA THR A 4 26.95 -2.93 -4.00
C THR A 4 27.10 -1.67 -3.17
N ALA A 5 27.76 -1.79 -2.03
CA ALA A 5 28.30 -0.65 -1.31
C ALA A 5 29.73 -0.98 -0.87
N ASP A 6 30.59 -1.33 -1.83
CA ASP A 6 32.05 -1.28 -1.68
C ASP A 6 32.55 -0.04 -2.45
N LYS A 7 31.91 1.11 -2.21
CA LYS A 7 32.40 2.42 -2.63
C LYS A 7 32.68 3.23 -1.37
N PRO A 8 33.88 3.82 -1.21
CA PRO A 8 34.10 4.76 -0.12
C PRO A 8 33.11 5.92 -0.28
N LEU A 9 32.28 6.12 0.74
CA LEU A 9 31.39 7.27 0.84
C LEU A 9 32.24 8.50 1.12
N ASP A 10 32.03 9.57 0.36
CA ASP A 10 32.71 10.83 0.61
C ASP A 10 32.00 11.67 1.70
N GLY A 11 32.55 12.84 2.01
CA GLY A 11 32.00 13.69 3.06
C GLY A 11 30.59 14.21 2.75
N GLU A 12 30.24 14.38 1.47
CA GLU A 12 28.92 14.82 1.04
C GLU A 12 27.91 13.68 1.14
N ASP A 13 28.30 12.46 0.75
CA ASP A 13 27.49 11.24 0.93
C ASP A 13 27.13 11.03 2.42
N LEU A 14 28.10 11.21 3.33
CA LEU A 14 27.86 11.07 4.76
C LEU A 14 26.98 12.19 5.35
N ALA A 15 27.06 13.41 4.79
CA ALA A 15 26.21 14.51 5.21
C ALA A 15 24.75 14.28 4.80
N ALA A 16 24.54 13.77 3.58
CA ALA A 16 23.21 13.39 3.10
C ALA A 16 22.59 12.28 3.96
N LEU A 17 23.36 11.23 4.28
CA LEU A 17 22.90 10.14 5.15
C LEU A 17 22.57 10.62 6.56
N ARG A 18 23.31 11.59 7.10
CA ARG A 18 22.99 12.21 8.41
C ARG A 18 21.69 12.99 8.37
N ALA A 19 21.48 13.78 7.32
CA ALA A 19 20.22 14.51 7.16
C ALA A 19 19.01 13.56 7.06
N GLU A 20 19.17 12.42 6.38
CA GLU A 20 18.14 11.39 6.30
C GLU A 20 17.88 10.74 7.67
N ILE A 21 18.92 10.40 8.42
CA ILE A 21 18.80 9.83 9.77
C ILE A 21 18.11 10.82 10.71
N ASP A 22 18.50 12.10 10.69
CA ASP A 22 17.89 13.14 11.54
C ASP A 22 16.40 13.32 11.20
N ALA A 23 16.04 13.25 9.91
CA ALA A 23 14.64 13.29 9.48
C ALA A 23 13.84 12.09 9.99
N LEU A 24 14.41 10.88 9.97
CA LEU A 24 13.76 9.67 10.50
C LEU A 24 13.64 9.70 12.03
N GLN A 25 14.64 10.23 12.74
CA GLN A 25 14.60 10.37 14.21
C GLN A 25 13.61 11.44 14.67
N ALA A 26 13.27 12.40 13.80
CA ALA A 26 12.27 13.41 14.11
C ALA A 26 10.82 12.86 14.10
N ILE A 27 10.61 11.64 13.60
CA ILE A 27 9.29 10.99 13.58
C ILE A 27 8.92 10.60 15.02
N PRO A 28 7.76 11.04 15.56
CA PRO A 28 7.35 10.69 16.92
C PRO A 28 7.03 9.19 17.05
N GLU A 29 7.37 8.60 18.19
CA GLU A 29 7.14 7.16 18.43
C GLU A 29 5.66 6.77 18.33
N GLU A 30 4.78 7.70 18.68
CA GLU A 30 3.32 7.56 18.58
C GLU A 30 2.87 7.33 17.12
N GLU A 31 3.52 7.94 16.14
CA GLU A 31 3.26 7.72 14.71
C GLU A 31 3.82 6.37 14.21
N MET A 32 4.89 5.86 14.81
CA MET A 32 5.44 4.54 14.48
C MET A 32 4.54 3.39 14.97
N LEU A 33 3.81 3.61 16.06
CA LEU A 33 2.91 2.63 16.68
C LEU A 33 1.48 2.72 16.14
N ASN A 34 1.13 3.79 15.43
CA ASN A 34 -0.18 3.93 14.81
C ASN A 34 -0.29 2.95 13.63
N PRO A 35 -1.29 2.03 13.62
CA PRO A 35 -1.51 1.14 12.48
C PRO A 35 -1.80 1.89 11.17
N LEU A 36 -2.19 3.17 11.24
CA LEU A 36 -2.33 4.07 10.11
C LEU A 36 -1.46 5.31 10.32
N PRO A 37 -0.21 5.32 9.81
CA PRO A 37 0.65 6.50 9.85
C PRO A 37 -0.07 7.73 9.29
N HIS A 38 0.12 8.89 9.92
CA HIS A 38 -0.58 10.13 9.55
C HIS A 38 -0.37 10.53 8.08
N ALA A 39 0.80 10.21 7.53
CA ALA A 39 1.15 10.39 6.12
C ALA A 39 0.28 9.57 5.13
N LEU A 40 -0.46 8.56 5.61
CA LEU A 40 -1.34 7.73 4.82
C LEU A 40 -2.82 8.10 4.95
N GLU A 41 -3.20 8.89 5.96
CA GLU A 41 -4.59 9.32 6.17
C GLU A 41 -5.10 10.14 4.98
N GLU A 42 -4.26 11.02 4.41
CA GLU A 42 -4.62 11.84 3.25
C GLU A 42 -4.58 11.08 1.92
N ARG A 43 -4.07 9.84 1.92
CA ARG A 43 -3.91 9.00 0.72
C ARG A 43 -5.07 8.03 0.52
N GLU A 44 -6.07 8.02 1.39
CA GLU A 44 -7.23 7.17 1.18
C GLU A 44 -7.99 7.61 -0.09
N PRO A 45 -8.27 6.69 -1.02
CA PRO A 45 -9.06 7.01 -2.19
C PRO A 45 -10.50 7.32 -1.75
N THR A 46 -11.13 8.31 -2.39
CA THR A 46 -12.57 8.55 -2.22
C THR A 46 -13.32 7.25 -2.52
N PRO A 47 -14.16 6.73 -1.61
CA PRO A 47 -14.91 5.50 -1.85
C PRO A 47 -15.83 5.70 -3.06
N ALA A 48 -15.74 4.77 -4.02
CA ALA A 48 -16.63 4.73 -5.17
C ALA A 48 -17.85 3.87 -4.85
N PRO A 49 -19.05 4.22 -5.38
CA PRO A 49 -20.19 3.32 -5.30
C PRO A 49 -19.82 1.99 -5.99
N THR A 50 -20.04 0.89 -5.28
CA THR A 50 -19.92 -0.46 -5.85
C THR A 50 -21.31 -0.93 -6.27
N ASP A 51 -21.38 -1.67 -7.38
CA ASP A 51 -22.60 -2.36 -7.74
C ASP A 51 -22.91 -3.43 -6.68
N ALA A 52 -24.19 -3.67 -6.44
CA ALA A 52 -24.61 -4.69 -5.49
C ALA A 52 -24.18 -6.06 -6.02
N ILE A 53 -23.32 -6.77 -5.27
CA ILE A 53 -22.98 -8.16 -5.60
C ILE A 53 -24.24 -9.01 -5.38
N GLY A 54 -24.78 -9.58 -6.46
CA GLY A 54 -25.92 -10.51 -6.42
C GLY A 54 -27.20 -10.07 -7.14
N SER A 55 -27.16 -9.01 -7.97
CA SER A 55 -28.28 -8.63 -8.84
C SER A 55 -28.29 -9.33 -10.20
N GLU A 56 -27.39 -10.30 -10.43
CA GLU A 56 -27.47 -11.14 -11.61
C GLU A 56 -28.67 -12.09 -11.44
N ASP A 57 -29.66 -12.01 -12.33
CA ASP A 57 -30.74 -12.98 -12.41
C ASP A 57 -30.16 -14.31 -12.94
N TRP A 58 -29.80 -15.21 -12.02
CA TRP A 58 -29.28 -16.56 -12.33
C TRP A 58 -30.38 -17.55 -12.77
N ASP A 59 -31.61 -17.10 -12.98
CA ASP A 59 -32.79 -17.94 -13.19
C ASP A 59 -33.01 -18.41 -14.65
N ASP A 60 -32.03 -18.19 -15.55
CA ASP A 60 -32.17 -18.55 -16.97
C ASP A 60 -31.23 -19.68 -17.42
N THR A 61 -30.95 -20.63 -16.52
CA THR A 61 -30.57 -21.99 -16.95
C THR A 61 -31.81 -22.86 -16.91
N GLU A 62 -32.69 -22.66 -17.90
CA GLU A 62 -33.70 -23.65 -18.26
C GLU A 62 -33.02 -25.02 -18.36
N GLY A 63 -33.38 -25.92 -17.45
CA GLY A 63 -33.01 -27.32 -17.54
C GLY A 63 -33.70 -27.94 -18.75
N ASP A 64 -33.08 -27.82 -19.93
CA ASP A 64 -33.36 -28.66 -21.09
C ASP A 64 -32.73 -30.04 -20.83
N GLU A 65 -33.40 -30.82 -19.98
CA GLU A 65 -33.15 -32.27 -19.87
C GLU A 65 -34.12 -32.96 -20.85
N PRO A 66 -33.66 -33.57 -21.96
CA PRO A 66 -34.52 -34.40 -22.77
C PRO A 66 -34.76 -35.72 -22.00
N ALA A 67 -35.99 -35.89 -21.51
CA ALA A 67 -36.49 -37.18 -21.06
C ALA A 67 -36.97 -38.02 -22.26
N GLU A 68 -36.29 -39.16 -22.43
CA GLU A 68 -36.63 -40.40 -23.18
C GLU A 68 -36.93 -40.33 -24.70
#